data_AF-A0A4R8IB13-F1
#
_entry.id   AF-A0A4R8IB13-F1
#
_cell.length_a   1.000
_cell.length_b   1.000
_cell.length_c   1.000
_cell.angle_alpha   90.00
_cell.angle_beta   90.00
_cell.angle_gamma   90.00
#
_symmetry.space_group_name_H-M   'P 1'
#
loop_
_entity.id
_entity.type
_entity.pdbx_description
1 polymer ?
#
loop_
_entity_poly.entity_id
_entity_poly.type
_entity_poly.pdbx_seq_one_letter_code
_entity_poly.pdbx_strand_id
1 'polypeptide(L)' 'MPKTKSLLIIIFLSLLGLILGKYLTKIYGIDPPNIYFWSGMILNLFSSLIGIITIILLIINFIKQKKGSPISFLY' A
#
# COMPACT_ATOMS: atom_id res chain seq x y z
N MET A 1 -10.93 -14.18 3.96
CA MET A 1 -9.51 -13.84 3.73
C MET A 1 -9.41 -13.06 2.42
N PRO A 2 -8.83 -11.85 2.39
CA PRO A 2 -8.62 -11.13 1.14
C PRO A 2 -7.75 -11.98 0.21
N LYS A 3 -8.19 -12.14 -1.04
CA LYS A 3 -7.46 -12.92 -2.05
C LYS A 3 -6.10 -12.25 -2.30
N THR A 4 -5.02 -13.01 -2.44
CA THR A 4 -3.65 -12.48 -2.66
C THR A 4 -3.59 -11.48 -3.83
N LYS A 5 -4.37 -11.72 -4.89
CA LYS A 5 -4.51 -10.81 -6.04
C LYS A 5 -5.05 -9.43 -5.63
N SER A 6 -6.00 -9.37 -4.69
CA SER A 6 -6.57 -8.12 -4.17
C SER A 6 -5.56 -7.35 -3.32
N LEU A 7 -4.75 -8.03 -2.49
CA LEU A 7 -3.70 -7.37 -1.72
C LEU A 7 -2.61 -6.75 -2.62
N LEU A 8 -2.24 -7.44 -3.70
CA LEU A 8 -1.30 -6.90 -4.69
C LEU A 8 -1.82 -5.64 -5.38
N ILE A 9 -3.11 -5.62 -5.74
CA ILE A 9 -3.75 -4.43 -6.33
C ILE A 9 -3.72 -3.27 -5.34
N ILE A 10 -3.99 -3.52 -4.06
CA ILE A 10 -3.95 -2.47 -3.02
C ILE A 10 -2.53 -1.92 -2.82
N ILE A 11 -1.51 -2.78 -2.87
CA ILE A 11 -0.10 -2.34 -2.82
C ILE A 11 0.22 -1.45 -4.03
N PHE A 12 -0.22 -1.85 -5.22
CA PHE A 12 -0.02 -1.06 -6.44
C PHE A 12 -0.72 0.30 -6.36
N LEU A 13 -1.96 0.34 -5.86
CA LEU A 13 -2.71 1.58 -5.65
C LEU A 13 -2.01 2.50 -4.63
N SER A 14 -1.48 1.94 -3.55
CA SER A 14 -0.72 2.66 -2.53
C SER A 14 0.56 3.27 -3.11
N LEU A 15 1.28 2.54 -3.96
CA LEU A 15 2.47 3.05 -4.66
C LEU A 15 2.12 4.20 -5.60
N LEU A 16 1.04 4.08 -6.38
CA LEU A 16 0.55 5.16 -7.23
C LEU A 16 0.17 6.39 -6.41
N GLY A 17 -0.54 6.22 -5.30
CA GLY A 17 -0.90 7.30 -4.38
C GLY A 17 0.31 8.02 -3.80
N LEU A 18 1.38 7.29 -3.45
CA LEU A 18 2.64 7.88 -2.98
C LEU A 18 3.37 8.68 -4.06
N ILE A 19 3.38 8.18 -5.31
CA ILE A 19 4.02 8.89 -6.43
C ILE A 19 3.25 10.17 -6.72
N LEU A 20 1.92 10.09 -6.81
CA LEU A 20 1.04 11.24 -7.06
C LEU A 20 1.12 12.27 -5.93
N GLY A 21 1.10 11.82 -4.67
CA GLY A 21 1.20 12.71 -3.52
C GLY A 21 2.51 13.46 -3.50
N LYS A 22 3.64 12.77 -3.76
CA LYS A 22 4.96 13.40 -3.92
C LYS A 22 5.00 14.38 -5.09
N TYR A 23 4.42 14.02 -6.22
CA TYR A 23 4.36 14.87 -7.41
C TYR A 23 3.60 16.18 -7.12
N LEU A 24 2.43 16.06 -6.47
CA LEU A 24 1.63 17.20 -6.03
C LEU A 24 2.41 18.08 -5.06
N THR A 25 2.98 17.52 -3.99
CA THR A 25 3.78 18.31 -3.03
C THR A 25 4.99 18.98 -3.67
N LYS A 26 5.56 18.42 -4.75
CA LYS A 26 6.73 18.97 -5.44
C LYS A 26 6.36 20.13 -6.35
N ILE A 27 5.28 20.00 -7.13
CA ILE A 27 4.81 21.09 -8.01
C ILE A 27 4.28 22.24 -7.17
N TYR A 28 3.44 21.90 -6.20
CA TYR A 28 2.77 22.83 -5.31
C TYR A 28 3.63 23.09 -4.06
N GLY A 29 4.96 22.97 -4.12
CA GLY A 29 5.84 23.30 -3.00
C GLY A 29 6.43 24.71 -3.08
N ILE A 30 6.44 25.30 -4.28
CA ILE A 30 7.15 26.55 -4.59
C ILE A 30 6.22 27.76 -4.43
N ASP A 31 4.98 27.69 -4.92
CA ASP A 31 3.95 28.72 -4.73
C ASP A 31 2.53 28.14 -4.93
N PRO A 32 2.03 27.33 -3.98
CA PRO A 32 0.73 26.69 -4.14
C PRO A 32 -0.43 27.48 -3.55
N PRO A 33 -1.65 27.30 -4.09
CA PRO A 33 -2.84 27.37 -3.25
C PRO A 33 -2.66 26.33 -2.14
N ASN A 34 -2.58 26.79 -0.90
CA ASN A 34 -2.21 26.00 0.30
C ASN A 34 -2.88 24.61 0.33
N ILE A 35 -4.14 24.54 -0.12
CA ILE A 35 -4.97 23.33 -0.22
C ILE A 35 -4.30 22.19 -1.02
N TYR A 36 -3.64 22.48 -2.15
CA TYR A 36 -3.05 21.42 -2.99
C TYR A 36 -1.80 20.81 -2.37
N PHE A 37 -0.98 21.62 -1.69
CA PHE A 37 0.17 21.13 -0.93
C PHE A 37 -0.26 20.19 0.20
N TRP A 38 -1.23 20.63 1.01
CA TRP A 38 -1.79 19.81 2.09
C TRP A 38 -2.45 18.53 1.56
N SER A 39 -3.15 18.61 0.44
CA SER A 39 -3.77 17.42 -0.19
C SER A 39 -2.73 16.37 -0.60
N GLY A 40 -1.58 16.80 -1.16
CA GLY A 40 -0.50 15.89 -1.53
C GLY A 40 0.18 15.26 -0.30
N MET A 41 0.39 16.04 0.77
CA MET A 41 0.91 15.52 2.04
C MET A 41 -0.03 14.49 2.67
N ILE A 42 -1.33 14.80 2.73
CA ILE A 42 -2.36 13.89 3.25
C ILE A 42 -2.39 12.61 2.41
N LEU A 43 -2.38 12.72 1.08
CA LEU A 43 -2.36 11.55 0.19
C LEU A 43 -1.13 10.67 0.43
N ASN A 44 0.04 11.24 0.67
CA ASN A 44 1.25 10.51 1.01
C ASN A 44 1.13 9.77 2.36
N LEU A 45 0.59 10.43 3.38
CA LEU A 45 0.37 9.83 4.71
C LEU A 45 -0.63 8.67 4.62
N PHE A 46 -1.78 8.86 3.98
CA PHE A 46 -2.78 7.80 3.81
C PHE A 46 -2.24 6.64 2.97
N SER A 47 -1.56 6.93 1.86
CA SER A 47 -1.01 5.89 1.00
C SER A 47 0.06 5.06 1.71
N SER A 48 0.91 5.68 2.54
CA SER A 48 1.91 4.96 3.33
C SER A 48 1.27 4.08 4.40
N LEU A 49 0.28 4.58 5.14
CA LEU A 49 -0.47 3.79 6.13
C LEU A 49 -1.14 2.57 5.50
N ILE A 50 -1.85 2.76 4.38
CA ILE A 50 -2.52 1.67 3.64
C ILE A 50 -1.49 0.65 3.15
N GLY A 51 -0.36 1.12 2.61
CA GLY A 51 0.73 0.26 2.16
C GLY A 51 1.28 -0.62 3.28
N ILE A 52 1.57 -0.03 4.45
CA ILE A 52 2.08 -0.75 5.63
C ILE A 52 1.08 -1.81 6.11
N ILE A 53 -0.20 -1.44 6.27
CA ILE A 53 -1.25 -2.37 6.70
C ILE A 53 -1.36 -3.55 5.72
N THR A 54 -1.31 -3.26 4.42
CA THR A 54 -1.43 -4.28 3.38
C THR A 54 -0.23 -5.23 3.37
N ILE A 55 0.99 -4.70 3.57
CA ILE A 55 2.21 -5.52 3.71
C ILE A 55 2.09 -6.45 4.93
N ILE A 56 1.65 -5.93 6.08
CA ILE A 56 1.46 -6.73 7.30
C ILE A 56 0.45 -7.86 7.05
N LEU A 57 -0.69 -7.55 6.42
CA LEU A 57 -1.71 -8.56 6.07
C LEU A 57 -1.16 -9.62 5.11
N LEU A 58 -0.31 -9.22 4.16
CA LEU A 58 0.32 -10.14 3.22
C LEU A 58 1.31 -11.07 3.93
N ILE A 59 2.13 -10.54 4.84
CA ILE A 59 3.04 -11.32 5.70
C ILE A 59 2.26 -12.32 6.55
N ILE A 60 1.19 -11.88 7.22
CA ILE A 60 0.34 -12.78 8.03
C ILE A 60 -0.26 -13.88 7.16
N ASN A 61 -0.74 -13.55 5.95
CA ASN A 61 -1.30 -14.54 5.03
C ASN A 61 -0.23 -15.54 4.55
N PHE A 62 0.99 -15.07 4.28
CA PHE A 62 2.12 -15.92 3.90
C PHE A 62 2.52 -16.87 5.02
N ILE A 63 2.62 -16.37 6.26
CA ILE A 63 2.90 -17.20 7.45
C ILE A 63 1.79 -18.24 7.64
N LYS A 64 0.52 -17.87 7.50
CA LYS A 64 -0.62 -18.80 7.61
C LYS A 64 -0.57 -19.89 6.53
N GLN A 65 -0.26 -19.56 5.29
CA GLN A 65 -0.09 -20.54 4.21
C GLN A 65 1.09 -21.50 4.49
N LYS A 66 2.20 -20.97 5.03
CA LYS A 66 3.37 -21.79 5.39
C LYS A 66 3.11 -22.69 6.61
N LYS A 67 2.25 -22.27 7.54
CA LYS A 67 1.82 -23.07 8.71
C LYS A 67 0.74 -24.10 8.36
N GLY A 68 0.10 -23.94 7.19
CA GLY A 68 -0.93 -24.81 6.63
C GLY A 68 -0.44 -25.72 5.51
N SER A 69 0.86 -25.94 5.34
CA SER A 69 1.30 -27.11 4.59
C SER A 69 1.16 -28.33 5.51
N PRO A 70 0.16 -29.22 5.32
CA PRO A 70 0.49 -30.60 5.56
C PRO A 70 1.60 -30.91 4.56
N ILE A 71 2.55 -31.70 5.02
CA ILE A 71 3.30 -32.59 4.17
C ILE A 71 2.26 -33.36 3.32
N SER A 72 1.89 -32.85 2.15
CA SER A 72 1.31 -33.67 1.07
C SER A 72 2.48 -34.14 0.21
N PHE A 73 3.42 -34.80 0.89
CA PHE A 73 4.23 -35.85 0.31
C PHE A 73 3.31 -37.08 0.36
N LEU A 74 3.01 -37.68 -0.79
CA LEU A 74 2.08 -38.80 -0.98
C LEU A 74 0.59 -38.41 -0.88
N TYR A 75 -0.01 -38.01 -1.99
CA TYR A 75 -0.94 -38.83 -2.79
C TYR A 75 -1.30 -38.06 -4.06
#